data_AF-A0A925YHV3-F1
#
_entry.id   AF-A0A925YHV3-F1
#
_cell.length_a   1.000
_cell.length_b   1.000
_cell.length_c   1.000
_cell.angle_alpha   90.00
_cell.angle_beta   90.00
_cell.angle_gamma   90.00
#
_symmetry.space_group_name_H-M   'P 1'
#
loop_
_entity.id
_entity.type
_entity.pdbx_description
1 polymer ?
#
loop_
_entity_poly.entity_id
_entity_poly.type
_entity_poly.pdbx_seq_one_letter_code
_entity_poly.pdbx_strand_id
1 'polypeptide(L)'
;MLLHPIRSHRRSPRAAASLALGVLCATALGCDDGLPLGNEGTGGRLGTGGNGGDSPWAHKDAAPFGDGSGAGNADAFDDTNVDAAQFNCPEVPTAYVLEYADPFSMTLGTASLLLSTAGFKVEPLPLDRDPRDLRGLIFIGSFASENNPVYMEYVARNATPLYTFVDAANVLVQMTQADQTEPRPLFLPNSQAARRTDVDVGALVSLDIQHPLLAGVPLDAAGKLVWQTPRLGWETFGAQSGFAVLLAANR
;
A
#
# COMPACT_ATOMS: atom_id res chain seq x y z
N MET A 1 -48.61 29.26 1.64
CA MET A 1 -49.34 29.09 2.93
C MET A 1 -48.31 28.74 3.99
N LEU A 2 -48.19 29.53 5.06
CA LEU A 2 -47.15 29.36 6.08
C LEU A 2 -47.43 28.14 6.98
N LEU A 3 -46.37 27.46 7.42
CA LEU A 3 -46.15 27.19 8.85
C LEU A 3 -44.70 26.74 9.14
N HIS A 4 -44.18 27.32 10.23
CA HIS A 4 -42.94 27.09 10.98
C HIS A 4 -43.21 27.72 12.37
N PRO A 5 -42.43 27.51 13.45
CA PRO A 5 -41.26 26.64 13.62
C PRO A 5 -41.31 25.75 14.89
N ILE A 6 -40.30 24.89 15.11
CA ILE A 6 -39.79 24.58 16.48
C ILE A 6 -38.26 24.72 16.48
N ARG A 7 -37.70 25.23 17.59
CA ARG A 7 -36.31 25.66 17.74
C ARG A 7 -35.39 24.58 18.34
N SER A 8 -34.16 24.55 17.79
CA SER A 8 -32.87 24.37 18.45
C SER A 8 -32.64 23.20 19.43
N HIS A 9 -31.64 22.38 19.11
CA HIS A 9 -30.59 22.06 20.07
C HIS A 9 -29.21 22.38 19.47
N ARG A 10 -28.38 23.06 20.26
CA ARG A 10 -26.98 23.35 19.91
C ARG A 10 -26.16 22.07 20.07
N ARG A 11 -25.28 21.76 19.13
CA ARG A 11 -24.05 21.00 19.40
C ARG A 11 -22.86 21.76 18.83
N SER A 12 -21.80 21.80 19.63
CA SER A 12 -20.62 22.65 19.42
C SER A 12 -19.81 22.24 18.19
N PRO A 13 -19.08 23.16 17.55
CA PRO A 13 -18.08 22.79 16.57
C PRO A 13 -16.98 22.00 17.27
N ARG A 14 -16.74 20.75 16.86
CA ARG A 14 -15.48 20.07 17.15
C ARG A 14 -14.49 20.53 16.10
N ALA A 15 -13.41 21.18 16.55
CA ALA A 15 -12.33 21.57 15.68
C ALA A 15 -11.73 20.33 15.01
N ALA A 16 -11.66 20.32 13.68
CA ALA A 16 -10.74 19.46 12.97
C ALA A 16 -9.32 19.95 13.33
N ALA A 17 -8.60 19.19 14.14
CA ALA A 17 -7.21 19.47 14.44
C ALA A 17 -6.38 19.12 13.21
N SER A 18 -6.10 20.12 12.36
CA SER A 18 -5.09 20.00 11.30
C SER A 18 -3.72 19.74 11.95
N LEU A 19 -3.34 18.48 12.02
CA LEU A 19 -2.02 18.05 12.48
C LEU A 19 -1.00 18.27 11.35
N ALA A 20 -0.59 19.52 11.19
CA ALA A 20 0.61 19.88 10.45
C ALA A 20 1.83 19.65 11.36
N LEU A 21 2.41 18.45 11.30
CA LEU A 21 3.70 18.09 11.93
C LEU A 21 4.15 16.74 11.34
N GLY A 22 5.37 16.55 10.83
CA GLY A 22 6.41 17.51 10.49
C GLY A 22 7.42 16.82 9.56
N VAL A 23 8.04 17.54 8.63
CA VAL A 23 9.05 16.97 7.72
C VAL A 23 10.33 16.70 8.51
N LEU A 24 10.59 15.43 8.81
CA LEU A 24 11.92 14.98 9.18
C LEU A 24 12.71 14.75 7.88
N CYS A 25 13.72 15.56 7.61
CA CYS A 25 14.67 15.27 6.55
C CYS A 25 15.50 14.04 6.93
N ALA A 26 15.21 12.89 6.33
CA ALA A 26 16.15 11.78 6.29
C ALA A 26 17.09 12.03 5.10
N THR A 27 18.34 12.41 5.41
CA THR A 27 19.40 12.55 4.41
C THR A 27 19.80 11.19 3.85
N ALA A 28 19.98 11.10 2.54
CA ALA A 28 20.57 9.91 1.92
C ALA A 28 22.02 9.68 2.41
N LEU A 29 22.25 8.50 2.96
CA LEU A 29 23.53 7.82 3.20
C LEU A 29 23.27 6.39 2.74
N GLY A 30 24.12 5.68 1.99
CA GLY A 30 25.58 5.79 1.85
C GLY A 30 26.12 4.38 2.11
N CYS A 31 26.78 3.77 1.12
CA CYS A 31 27.02 2.32 1.09
C CYS A 31 28.10 1.81 2.08
N ASP A 32 28.05 0.49 2.36
CA ASP A 32 29.01 -0.36 3.09
C ASP A 32 29.16 -0.08 4.60
N ASP A 33 29.54 -1.01 5.51
CA ASP A 33 30.23 -2.32 5.43
C ASP A 33 29.58 -3.37 6.39
N GLY A 34 29.78 -4.68 6.16
CA GLY A 34 29.09 -5.77 6.89
C GLY A 34 29.86 -6.53 7.98
N LEU A 35 29.28 -7.64 8.49
CA LEU A 35 29.89 -8.96 8.88
C LEU A 35 28.86 -9.88 9.64
N PRO A 36 29.02 -11.23 9.66
CA PRO A 36 27.91 -12.19 9.93
C PRO A 36 27.94 -12.97 11.29
N LEU A 37 26.81 -13.63 11.62
CA LEU A 37 26.61 -14.90 12.40
C LEU A 37 25.08 -15.25 12.44
N GLY A 38 24.57 -16.47 12.73
CA GLY A 38 25.26 -17.72 13.11
C GLY A 38 24.45 -19.03 13.32
N ASN A 39 23.30 -19.27 12.67
CA ASN A 39 22.62 -20.58 12.47
C ASN A 39 21.73 -21.23 13.60
N GLU A 40 20.78 -22.09 13.12
CA GLU A 40 20.00 -23.20 13.74
C GLU A 40 18.73 -22.97 14.60
N GLY A 41 17.62 -23.73 14.33
CA GLY A 41 16.56 -23.89 15.34
C GLY A 41 15.15 -24.50 15.09
N THR A 42 14.76 -25.03 13.91
CA THR A 42 13.58 -25.92 13.65
C THR A 42 12.28 -25.91 14.52
N GLY A 43 11.09 -25.78 13.88
CA GLY A 43 9.83 -26.34 14.42
C GLY A 43 8.52 -25.70 13.91
N GLY A 44 7.84 -26.29 12.92
CA GLY A 44 6.76 -25.62 12.18
C GLY A 44 5.31 -25.92 12.61
N ARG A 45 4.39 -24.96 12.35
CA ARG A 45 2.95 -25.18 12.05
C ARG A 45 2.23 -23.89 11.65
N LEU A 46 1.30 -24.01 10.69
CA LEU A 46 0.48 -22.92 10.12
C LEU A 46 1.29 -21.84 9.39
N GLY A 47 0.63 -21.05 8.54
CA GLY A 47 1.28 -19.98 7.77
C GLY A 47 1.67 -18.80 8.67
N THR A 48 2.79 -18.93 9.36
CA THR A 48 3.39 -17.87 10.16
C THR A 48 4.07 -16.85 9.24
N GLY A 49 3.67 -15.58 9.34
CA GLY A 49 4.61 -14.49 9.04
C GLY A 49 5.85 -14.69 9.90
N GLY A 50 7.03 -14.69 9.27
CA GLY A 50 8.26 -15.19 9.88
C GLY A 50 8.79 -14.29 10.99
N ASN A 51 8.40 -14.55 12.24
CA ASN A 51 9.06 -13.97 13.42
C ASN A 51 10.43 -14.59 13.73
N GLY A 52 11.08 -15.21 12.74
CA GLY A 52 12.38 -15.87 12.90
C GLY A 52 13.22 -15.78 11.63
N GLY A 53 14.27 -14.98 11.69
CA GLY A 53 15.46 -15.00 10.82
C GLY A 53 15.26 -14.55 9.37
N ASP A 54 14.39 -15.24 8.66
CA ASP A 54 14.47 -15.36 7.20
C ASP A 54 13.34 -14.58 6.52
N SER A 55 13.26 -13.27 6.79
CA SER A 55 12.55 -12.39 5.84
C SER A 55 13.28 -12.51 4.50
N PRO A 56 12.58 -12.67 3.35
CA PRO A 56 13.25 -12.64 2.05
C PRO A 56 13.86 -11.25 1.75
N TRP A 57 13.68 -10.27 2.63
CA TRP A 57 14.31 -8.95 2.60
C TRP A 57 15.41 -8.78 3.66
N ALA A 58 15.61 -9.74 4.57
CA ALA A 58 16.52 -9.64 5.71
C ALA A 58 18.00 -9.40 5.35
N HIS A 59 18.36 -9.73 4.11
CA HIS A 59 19.70 -9.58 3.56
C HIS A 59 19.71 -8.76 2.25
N LYS A 60 18.57 -8.10 1.93
CA LYS A 60 18.40 -7.27 0.73
C LYS A 60 18.62 -5.78 1.03
N ASP A 61 19.67 -5.51 1.80
CA ASP A 61 20.17 -4.15 1.94
C ASP A 61 20.66 -3.68 0.55
N ALA A 62 19.83 -2.86 -0.10
CA ALA A 62 20.07 -2.15 -1.37
C ALA A 62 19.97 -2.90 -2.73
N ALA A 63 19.46 -4.15 -2.83
CA ALA A 63 19.28 -4.83 -4.13
C ALA A 63 17.94 -5.59 -4.31
N PRO A 64 17.27 -5.53 -5.48
CA PRO A 64 15.96 -6.14 -5.70
C PRO A 64 15.99 -7.53 -6.38
N PHE A 65 15.65 -8.59 -5.63
CA PHE A 65 15.09 -9.90 -6.08
C PHE A 65 15.96 -11.14 -6.47
N GLY A 66 16.61 -11.78 -5.48
CA GLY A 66 16.80 -13.25 -5.42
C GLY A 66 16.55 -13.83 -4.01
N ASP A 67 16.58 -15.12 -3.72
CA ASP A 67 16.77 -16.30 -4.57
C ASP A 67 15.81 -17.43 -4.14
N GLY A 68 15.56 -18.40 -5.03
CA GLY A 68 14.75 -19.59 -4.74
C GLY A 68 15.52 -20.84 -5.13
N SER A 69 15.95 -21.63 -4.15
CA SER A 69 16.85 -22.76 -4.34
C SER A 69 16.31 -23.82 -5.33
N GLY A 70 16.89 -23.87 -6.53
CA GLY A 70 16.60 -24.88 -7.55
C GLY A 70 17.89 -25.34 -8.24
N ALA A 71 18.34 -26.56 -7.95
CA ALA A 71 19.57 -27.09 -8.51
C ALA A 71 19.42 -27.43 -10.02
N GLY A 72 19.80 -26.47 -10.87
CA GLY A 72 19.93 -26.62 -12.33
C GLY A 72 21.03 -25.68 -12.84
N ASN A 73 21.96 -26.18 -13.63
CA ASN A 73 23.21 -25.48 -13.96
C ASN A 73 23.13 -24.77 -15.33
N ALA A 74 23.66 -23.54 -15.39
CA ALA A 74 23.72 -22.62 -16.54
C ALA A 74 22.34 -22.15 -17.08
N ASP A 75 22.08 -20.84 -17.30
CA ASP A 75 23.01 -19.72 -17.45
C ASP A 75 22.94 -18.68 -16.31
N ALA A 76 24.03 -17.94 -16.11
CA ALA A 76 24.18 -17.00 -14.99
C ALA A 76 23.31 -15.75 -15.14
N PHE A 77 22.28 -15.63 -14.29
CA PHE A 77 21.73 -14.33 -13.92
C PHE A 77 22.59 -13.73 -12.80
N ASP A 78 23.22 -12.59 -13.08
CA ASP A 78 23.97 -11.81 -12.10
C ASP A 78 23.00 -10.99 -11.24
N ASP A 79 22.59 -11.59 -10.13
CA ASP A 79 21.64 -11.00 -9.17
C ASP A 79 22.23 -9.81 -8.37
N THR A 80 23.50 -9.45 -8.60
CA THR A 80 24.14 -8.30 -7.93
C THR A 80 23.91 -6.97 -8.63
N ASN A 81 23.33 -6.98 -9.84
CA ASN A 81 23.00 -5.75 -10.57
C ASN A 81 21.78 -5.94 -11.49
N VAL A 82 20.59 -5.87 -10.89
CA VAL A 82 19.35 -5.69 -11.65
C VAL A 82 19.40 -4.31 -12.31
N ASP A 83 19.73 -4.29 -13.60
CA ASP A 83 19.90 -3.05 -14.37
C ASP A 83 18.61 -2.24 -14.37
N ALA A 84 18.62 -1.07 -13.72
CA ALA A 84 17.47 -0.15 -13.70
C ALA A 84 17.07 0.33 -15.11
N ALA A 85 17.98 0.25 -16.11
CA ALA A 85 17.66 0.51 -17.51
C ALA A 85 16.80 -0.61 -18.14
N GLN A 86 16.86 -1.86 -17.65
CA GLN A 86 15.95 -2.94 -18.05
C GLN A 86 14.49 -2.59 -17.73
N PHE A 87 14.27 -1.88 -16.63
CA PHE A 87 12.95 -1.43 -16.17
C PHE A 87 12.57 -0.06 -16.72
N ASN A 88 13.48 0.60 -17.47
CA ASN A 88 13.32 1.96 -17.99
C ASN A 88 12.84 2.94 -16.90
N CYS A 89 13.43 2.83 -15.70
CA CYS A 89 13.08 3.69 -14.58
C CYS A 89 13.53 5.13 -14.88
N PRO A 90 12.61 6.11 -14.99
CA PRO A 90 13.00 7.50 -15.14
C PRO A 90 13.66 8.00 -13.85
N GLU A 91 14.57 8.97 -13.97
CA GLU A 91 15.22 9.65 -12.84
C GLU A 91 14.21 10.19 -11.81
N VAL A 92 13.04 10.63 -12.29
CA VAL A 92 11.90 11.03 -11.46
C VAL A 92 10.69 10.15 -11.81
N PRO A 93 10.23 9.27 -10.92
CA PRO A 93 9.05 8.44 -11.16
C PRO A 93 7.78 9.29 -11.22
N THR A 94 6.83 8.89 -12.06
CA THR A 94 5.51 9.55 -12.15
C THR A 94 4.49 8.80 -11.30
N ALA A 95 3.66 9.54 -10.55
CA ALA A 95 2.52 9.02 -9.81
C ALA A 95 1.22 9.60 -10.38
N TYR A 96 0.36 8.70 -10.87
CA TYR A 96 -0.96 8.99 -11.42
C TYR A 96 -2.02 8.86 -10.33
N VAL A 97 -2.59 9.99 -9.90
CA VAL A 97 -3.48 10.05 -8.73
C VAL A 97 -4.94 10.13 -9.15
N LEU A 98 -5.77 9.26 -8.57
CA LEU A 98 -7.22 9.32 -8.59
C LEU A 98 -7.74 9.40 -7.15
N GLU A 99 -8.03 10.62 -6.70
CA GLU A 99 -8.65 10.88 -5.40
C GLU A 99 -10.00 11.59 -5.60
N TYR A 100 -10.96 11.25 -4.75
CA TYR A 100 -12.24 11.93 -4.63
C TYR A 100 -12.45 12.35 -3.18
N ALA A 101 -13.20 13.43 -2.95
CA ALA A 101 -13.64 13.75 -1.60
C ALA A 101 -14.66 12.70 -1.17
N ASP A 102 -14.48 12.08 -0.01
CA ASP A 102 -15.41 11.07 0.48
C ASP A 102 -16.79 11.72 0.77
N PRO A 103 -17.92 11.04 0.48
CA PRO A 103 -19.23 11.67 0.61
C PRO A 103 -19.70 11.88 2.06
N PHE A 104 -19.00 11.35 3.06
CA PHE A 104 -19.41 11.40 4.47
C PHE A 104 -18.69 12.49 5.26
N SER A 105 -17.38 12.66 5.06
CA SER A 105 -16.56 13.68 5.71
C SER A 105 -16.23 14.86 4.78
N MET A 106 -16.49 14.74 3.48
CA MET A 106 -16.15 15.73 2.44
C MET A 106 -14.65 16.02 2.35
N THR A 107 -13.81 15.09 2.82
CA THR A 107 -12.36 15.27 2.86
C THR A 107 -11.74 14.66 1.62
N LEU A 108 -11.02 15.48 0.85
CA LEU A 108 -10.09 14.97 -0.17
C LEU A 108 -8.80 14.54 0.53
N GLY A 109 -8.24 13.40 0.11
CA GLY A 109 -6.93 12.97 0.58
C GLY A 109 -5.80 13.92 0.15
N THR A 110 -4.61 13.69 0.71
CA THR A 110 -3.42 14.49 0.45
C THR A 110 -2.36 13.73 -0.34
N ALA A 111 -2.74 12.69 -1.10
CA ALA A 111 -1.75 11.83 -1.75
C ALA A 111 -0.86 12.62 -2.72
N SER A 112 -1.43 13.56 -3.46
CA SER A 112 -0.65 14.43 -4.36
C SER A 112 0.44 15.24 -3.65
N LEU A 113 0.22 15.69 -2.41
CA LEU A 113 1.22 16.39 -1.60
C LEU A 113 2.26 15.40 -1.03
N LEU A 114 1.83 14.24 -0.55
CA LEU A 114 2.70 13.23 0.04
C LEU A 114 3.64 12.62 -1.00
N LEU A 115 3.11 12.26 -2.18
CA LEU A 115 3.87 11.68 -3.30
C LEU A 115 4.87 12.68 -3.88
N SER A 116 4.50 13.95 -4.05
CA SER A 116 5.45 14.99 -4.49
C SER A 116 6.52 15.28 -3.45
N THR A 117 6.20 15.24 -2.15
CA THR A 117 7.19 15.33 -1.06
C THR A 117 8.14 14.13 -1.05
N ALA A 118 7.66 12.94 -1.45
CA ALA A 118 8.46 11.73 -1.66
C ALA A 118 9.23 11.71 -2.99
N GLY A 119 9.25 12.81 -3.75
CA GLY A 119 10.04 12.95 -4.97
C GLY A 119 9.36 12.51 -6.27
N PHE A 120 8.07 12.14 -6.26
CA PHE A 120 7.34 11.79 -7.48
C PHE A 120 6.92 13.04 -8.26
N LYS A 121 6.97 12.94 -9.60
CA LYS A 121 6.16 13.81 -10.48
C LYS A 121 4.70 13.38 -10.35
N VAL A 122 3.82 14.25 -9.90
CA VAL A 122 2.39 13.91 -9.71
C VAL A 122 1.55 14.40 -10.89
N GLU A 123 0.72 13.52 -11.44
CA GLU A 123 -0.26 13.81 -12.49
C GLU A 123 -1.64 13.22 -12.11
N PRO A 124 -2.77 13.77 -12.58
CA PRO A 124 -4.06 13.09 -12.49
C PRO A 124 -4.03 11.77 -13.28
N LEU A 125 -4.73 10.74 -12.82
CA LEU A 125 -4.86 9.48 -13.57
C LEU A 125 -5.65 9.70 -14.88
N PRO A 126 -5.07 9.45 -16.07
CA PRO A 126 -5.79 9.61 -17.34
C PRO A 126 -6.79 8.47 -17.55
N LEU A 127 -8.07 8.74 -17.28
CA LEU A 127 -9.15 7.75 -17.29
C LEU A 127 -9.60 7.32 -18.70
N ASP A 128 -9.15 8.02 -19.73
CA ASP A 128 -9.36 7.76 -21.15
C ASP A 128 -8.25 6.93 -21.79
N ARG A 129 -7.11 6.74 -21.10
CA ARG A 129 -5.94 5.98 -21.57
C ARG A 129 -5.88 4.57 -21.00
N ASP A 130 -5.27 3.66 -21.75
CA ASP A 130 -4.98 2.29 -21.28
C ASP A 130 -3.86 2.33 -20.20
N PRO A 131 -4.06 1.74 -19.01
CA PRO A 131 -3.05 1.71 -17.95
C PRO A 131 -1.73 1.08 -18.38
N ARG A 132 -1.73 0.16 -19.35
CA ARG A 132 -0.51 -0.53 -19.84
C ARG A 132 0.46 0.41 -20.54
N ASP A 133 0.00 1.59 -20.97
CA ASP A 133 0.84 2.63 -21.56
C ASP A 133 1.44 3.59 -20.50
N LEU A 134 1.02 3.49 -19.24
CA LEU A 134 1.55 4.28 -18.12
C LEU A 134 2.81 3.64 -17.52
N ARG A 135 3.63 4.42 -16.81
CA ARG A 135 4.82 3.93 -16.08
C ARG A 135 4.95 4.62 -14.72
N GLY A 136 5.42 3.90 -13.70
CA GLY A 136 5.60 4.41 -12.34
C GLY A 136 4.53 3.91 -11.37
N LEU A 137 3.75 4.82 -10.80
CA LEU A 137 2.76 4.52 -9.76
C LEU A 137 1.35 4.95 -10.16
N ILE A 138 0.34 4.12 -9.89
CA ILE A 138 -1.08 4.51 -9.87
C ILE A 138 -1.54 4.55 -8.41
N PHE A 139 -2.13 5.66 -7.99
CA PHE A 139 -2.71 5.83 -6.65
C PHE A 139 -4.22 5.99 -6.74
N ILE A 140 -4.97 5.14 -6.04
CA ILE A 140 -6.41 5.21 -5.90
C ILE A 140 -6.73 5.57 -4.44
N GLY A 141 -7.36 6.73 -4.24
CA GLY A 141 -7.75 7.25 -2.92
C GLY A 141 -8.81 6.41 -2.20
N SER A 142 -8.94 6.65 -0.89
CA SER A 142 -9.93 5.94 -0.07
C SER A 142 -11.34 6.26 -0.54
N PHE A 143 -12.24 5.28 -0.46
CA PHE A 143 -13.65 5.40 -0.82
C PHE A 143 -13.91 5.91 -2.26
N ALA A 144 -12.96 5.71 -3.17
CA ALA A 144 -13.15 5.99 -4.60
C ALA A 144 -14.32 5.20 -5.22
N SER A 145 -14.70 4.06 -4.64
CA SER A 145 -15.89 3.28 -5.02
C SER A 145 -17.23 3.82 -4.50
N GLU A 146 -17.22 4.75 -3.54
CA GLU A 146 -18.44 5.28 -2.94
C GLU A 146 -19.17 6.25 -3.88
N ASN A 147 -20.32 5.82 -4.38
CA ASN A 147 -21.21 6.60 -5.25
C ASN A 147 -20.55 7.19 -6.50
N ASN A 148 -19.43 6.60 -6.96
CA ASN A 148 -18.63 7.14 -8.04
C ASN A 148 -18.68 6.24 -9.30
N PRO A 149 -19.55 6.56 -10.29
CA PRO A 149 -19.66 5.74 -11.50
C PRO A 149 -18.38 5.78 -12.35
N VAL A 150 -17.62 6.89 -12.31
CA VAL A 150 -16.40 7.08 -13.11
C VAL A 150 -15.29 6.13 -12.65
N TYR A 151 -15.09 5.98 -11.33
CA TYR A 151 -14.18 4.99 -10.78
C TYR A 151 -14.62 3.56 -11.16
N MET A 152 -15.87 3.22 -10.92
CA MET A 152 -16.39 1.86 -11.13
C MET A 152 -16.31 1.43 -12.60
N GLU A 153 -16.63 2.34 -13.54
CA GLU A 153 -16.47 2.12 -14.97
C GLU A 153 -14.99 1.95 -15.35
N TYR A 154 -14.10 2.78 -14.82
CA TYR A 154 -12.66 2.69 -15.08
C TYR A 154 -12.07 1.35 -14.63
N VAL A 155 -12.30 0.92 -13.38
CA VAL A 155 -11.73 -0.35 -12.88
C VAL A 155 -12.37 -1.59 -13.50
N ALA A 156 -13.65 -1.55 -13.84
CA ALA A 156 -14.32 -2.65 -14.54
C ALA A 156 -13.79 -2.82 -15.98
N ARG A 157 -13.61 -1.71 -16.71
CA ARG A 157 -13.04 -1.69 -18.07
C ARG A 157 -11.56 -2.09 -18.10
N ASN A 158 -10.80 -1.69 -17.08
CA ASN A 158 -9.35 -1.85 -17.03
C ASN A 158 -8.84 -2.94 -16.08
N ALA A 159 -9.68 -3.88 -15.63
CA ALA A 159 -9.29 -4.94 -14.70
C ALA A 159 -7.99 -5.68 -15.10
N THR A 160 -7.94 -6.25 -16.31
CA THR A 160 -6.72 -6.90 -16.82
C THR A 160 -5.60 -5.90 -17.15
N PRO A 161 -5.84 -4.75 -17.83
CA PRO A 161 -4.82 -3.72 -18.01
C PRO A 161 -4.11 -3.23 -16.74
N LEU A 162 -4.83 -3.06 -15.62
CA LEU A 162 -4.27 -2.65 -14.33
C LEU A 162 -3.36 -3.74 -13.74
N TYR A 163 -3.74 -5.02 -13.87
CA TYR A 163 -2.88 -6.14 -13.53
C TYR A 163 -1.62 -6.18 -14.41
N THR A 164 -1.76 -6.06 -15.73
CA THR A 164 -0.61 -6.04 -16.67
C THR A 164 0.32 -4.84 -16.45
N PHE A 165 -0.19 -3.70 -15.98
CA PHE A 165 0.64 -2.58 -15.53
C PHE A 165 1.54 -2.99 -14.34
N VAL A 166 1.01 -3.74 -13.37
CA VAL A 166 1.80 -4.26 -12.24
C VAL A 166 2.80 -5.35 -12.69
N ASP A 167 2.41 -6.27 -13.58
CA ASP A 167 3.34 -7.26 -14.18
C ASP A 167 4.54 -6.58 -14.87
N ALA A 168 4.33 -5.40 -15.46
CA ALA A 168 5.38 -4.58 -16.08
C ALA A 168 6.22 -3.78 -15.05
N ALA A 169 6.34 -4.30 -13.82
CA ALA A 169 7.09 -3.75 -12.69
C ALA A 169 6.67 -2.33 -12.24
N ASN A 170 5.41 -1.97 -12.45
CA ASN A 170 4.84 -0.71 -11.93
C ASN A 170 4.05 -0.95 -10.64
N VAL A 171 3.74 0.12 -9.90
CA VAL A 171 3.11 0.03 -8.58
C VAL A 171 1.67 0.52 -8.63
N LEU A 172 0.72 -0.30 -8.17
CA LEU A 172 -0.67 0.13 -7.91
C LEU A 172 -0.90 0.19 -6.40
N VAL A 173 -1.15 1.40 -5.88
CA VAL A 173 -1.57 1.63 -4.50
C VAL A 173 -3.06 1.90 -4.50
N GLN A 174 -3.84 1.03 -3.88
CA GLN A 174 -5.26 1.25 -3.64
C GLN A 174 -5.50 1.41 -2.14
N MET A 175 -5.93 2.60 -1.74
CA MET A 175 -6.38 2.87 -0.38
C MET A 175 -7.76 2.23 -0.15
N THR A 176 -8.23 2.27 1.10
CA THR A 176 -9.39 1.47 1.54
C THR A 176 -10.67 1.81 0.77
N GLN A 177 -11.49 0.80 0.46
CA GLN A 177 -12.77 0.95 -0.26
C GLN A 177 -13.86 0.29 0.57
N ALA A 178 -15.09 0.79 0.54
CA ALA A 178 -16.17 0.23 1.36
C ALA A 178 -16.55 -1.20 0.94
N ASP A 179 -16.78 -2.10 1.91
CA ASP A 179 -17.08 -3.51 1.62
C ASP A 179 -18.43 -3.72 0.91
N GLN A 180 -19.30 -2.71 0.90
CA GLN A 180 -20.60 -2.74 0.24
C GLN A 180 -20.53 -2.32 -1.23
N THR A 181 -19.58 -1.47 -1.62
CA THR A 181 -19.39 -0.97 -3.00
C THR A 181 -18.29 -1.73 -3.74
N GLU A 182 -17.21 -2.10 -3.05
CA GLU A 182 -16.11 -2.90 -3.59
C GLU A 182 -15.67 -4.02 -2.62
N PRO A 183 -16.50 -5.07 -2.42
CA PRO A 183 -16.18 -6.20 -1.53
C PRO A 183 -14.89 -6.96 -1.93
N ARG A 184 -14.46 -6.85 -3.19
CA ARG A 184 -13.23 -7.45 -3.75
C ARG A 184 -12.68 -6.52 -4.83
N PRO A 185 -11.37 -6.24 -4.89
CA PRO A 185 -10.81 -5.46 -5.99
C PRO A 185 -10.94 -6.22 -7.31
N LEU A 186 -11.42 -5.55 -8.36
CA LEU A 186 -11.71 -6.19 -9.66
C LEU A 186 -10.47 -6.50 -10.51
N PHE A 187 -9.33 -5.90 -10.17
CA PHE A 187 -8.07 -5.96 -10.93
C PHE A 187 -7.05 -6.96 -10.35
N LEU A 188 -7.44 -7.83 -9.41
CA LEU A 188 -6.57 -8.92 -8.97
C LEU A 188 -6.48 -10.02 -10.04
N PRO A 189 -5.29 -10.61 -10.29
CA PRO A 189 -5.17 -11.77 -11.17
C PRO A 189 -5.86 -13.00 -10.57
N ASN A 190 -6.23 -13.96 -11.42
CA ASN A 190 -6.97 -15.17 -11.01
C ASN A 190 -6.24 -16.06 -9.98
N SER A 191 -4.93 -15.88 -9.79
CA SER A 191 -4.12 -16.54 -8.75
C SER A 191 -4.23 -15.90 -7.37
N GLN A 192 -4.86 -14.73 -7.26
CA GLN A 192 -4.98 -13.92 -6.06
C GLN A 192 -6.45 -13.67 -5.72
N ALA A 193 -6.74 -13.50 -4.43
CA ALA A 193 -8.06 -13.09 -3.97
C ALA A 193 -7.95 -12.28 -2.69
N ALA A 194 -8.80 -11.27 -2.55
CA ALA A 194 -8.98 -10.50 -1.32
C ALA A 194 -10.47 -10.24 -1.11
N ARG A 195 -10.94 -10.19 0.14
CA ARG A 195 -12.30 -9.78 0.49
C ARG A 195 -12.29 -8.81 1.66
N ARG A 196 -12.95 -7.66 1.48
CA ARG A 196 -13.11 -6.63 2.51
C ARG A 196 -14.13 -7.05 3.57
N THR A 197 -14.08 -6.35 4.70
CA THR A 197 -14.99 -6.49 5.82
C THR A 197 -15.14 -5.16 6.56
N ASP A 198 -16.37 -4.84 6.97
CA ASP A 198 -16.75 -3.83 7.98
C ASP A 198 -16.23 -4.15 9.41
N VAL A 199 -14.94 -4.48 9.52
CA VAL A 199 -14.25 -4.72 10.80
C VAL A 199 -13.26 -3.58 11.03
N ASP A 200 -13.65 -2.68 11.92
CA ASP A 200 -12.79 -1.65 12.50
C ASP A 200 -11.67 -2.31 13.34
N VAL A 201 -10.40 -1.95 13.08
CA VAL A 201 -9.26 -2.43 13.86
C VAL A 201 -8.49 -1.26 14.47
N GLY A 202 -8.17 -1.37 15.76
CA GLY A 202 -7.47 -0.32 16.52
C GLY A 202 -5.95 -0.44 16.54
N ALA A 203 -5.42 -1.61 16.15
CA ALA A 203 -4.00 -1.95 16.22
C ALA A 203 -3.60 -2.79 15.01
N LEU A 204 -2.39 -2.56 14.50
CA LEU A 204 -1.76 -3.36 13.44
C LEU A 204 -0.37 -3.82 13.92
N VAL A 205 -0.03 -5.07 13.61
CA VAL A 205 1.28 -5.72 13.82
C VAL A 205 1.96 -5.87 12.46
N SER A 206 3.25 -5.59 12.38
CA SER A 206 4.07 -5.94 11.22
C SER A 206 4.36 -7.44 11.22
N LEU A 207 4.13 -8.08 10.06
CA LEU A 207 4.46 -9.48 9.82
C LEU A 207 5.83 -9.67 9.14
N ASP A 208 6.47 -8.56 8.75
CA ASP A 208 7.75 -8.51 8.05
C ASP A 208 8.40 -7.15 8.27
N ILE A 209 9.08 -6.98 9.41
CA ILE A 209 9.65 -5.68 9.84
C ILE A 209 10.79 -5.18 8.95
N GLN A 210 11.36 -6.07 8.11
CA GLN A 210 12.47 -5.77 7.20
C GLN A 210 11.98 -5.43 5.78
N HIS A 211 10.67 -5.50 5.53
CA HIS A 211 10.11 -5.15 4.22
C HIS A 211 10.35 -3.66 3.90
N PRO A 212 10.86 -3.27 2.71
CA PRO A 212 11.18 -1.88 2.38
C PRO A 212 10.03 -0.88 2.57
N LEU A 213 8.78 -1.29 2.30
CA LEU A 213 7.58 -0.47 2.56
C LEU A 213 7.32 -0.13 4.04
N LEU A 214 8.01 -0.79 4.98
CA LEU A 214 7.95 -0.48 6.41
C LEU A 214 9.24 0.19 6.94
N ALA A 215 10.20 0.51 6.06
CA ALA A 215 11.40 1.23 6.44
C ALA A 215 11.06 2.59 7.07
N GLY A 216 11.57 2.84 8.28
CA GLY A 216 11.29 4.06 9.04
C GLY A 216 9.90 4.15 9.68
N VAL A 217 9.03 3.14 9.49
CA VAL A 217 7.72 3.09 10.17
C VAL A 217 7.94 2.79 11.66
N PRO A 218 7.45 3.63 12.59
CA PRO A 218 7.72 3.43 14.01
C PRO A 218 6.94 2.24 14.57
N LEU A 219 7.67 1.24 15.08
CA LEU A 219 7.14 0.05 15.74
C LEU A 219 7.43 0.06 17.24
N ASP A 220 6.55 -0.55 18.04
CA ASP A 220 6.81 -0.87 19.44
C ASP A 220 7.66 -2.15 19.59
N ALA A 221 8.07 -2.46 20.82
CA ALA A 221 8.87 -3.66 21.12
C ALA A 221 8.16 -5.00 20.85
N ALA A 222 6.87 -4.98 20.51
CA ALA A 222 6.07 -6.14 20.10
C ALA A 222 5.75 -6.13 18.58
N GLY A 223 6.41 -5.27 17.79
CA GLY A 223 6.22 -5.16 16.35
C GLY A 223 4.92 -4.48 15.91
N LYS A 224 4.20 -3.80 16.81
CA LYS A 224 2.98 -3.05 16.48
C LYS A 224 3.32 -1.66 15.97
N LEU A 225 2.52 -1.13 15.06
CA LEU A 225 2.56 0.30 14.72
C LEU A 225 2.40 1.14 16.00
N VAL A 226 3.28 2.11 16.22
CA VAL A 226 3.14 3.06 17.35
C VAL A 226 1.88 3.91 17.24
N TRP A 227 1.37 4.10 16.01
CA TRP A 227 0.06 4.70 15.77
C TRP A 227 -1.05 3.77 16.26
N GLN A 228 -1.78 4.20 17.30
CA GLN A 228 -2.88 3.45 17.89
C GLN A 228 -4.07 4.41 18.07
N THR A 229 -5.15 4.15 17.33
CA THR A 229 -6.39 4.93 17.38
C THR A 229 -7.57 4.00 17.12
N PRO A 230 -8.76 4.25 17.69
CA PRO A 230 -9.98 3.66 17.14
C PRO A 230 -10.02 3.89 15.63
N ARG A 231 -10.26 2.81 14.85
CA ARG A 231 -10.28 2.82 13.38
C ARG A 231 -8.94 3.15 12.70
N LEU A 232 -7.84 2.65 13.26
CA LEU A 232 -6.54 2.69 12.58
C LEU A 232 -6.59 1.97 11.23
N GLY A 233 -7.26 0.82 11.19
CA GLY A 233 -7.71 0.18 9.96
C GLY A 233 -9.23 0.19 9.89
N TRP A 234 -9.77 0.57 8.73
CA TRP A 234 -11.19 0.63 8.42
C TRP A 234 -11.39 0.04 7.00
N GLU A 235 -12.47 -0.70 6.78
CA GLU A 235 -12.76 -1.46 5.54
C GLU A 235 -11.62 -2.42 5.13
N THR A 236 -10.98 -3.04 6.12
CA THR A 236 -9.80 -3.89 5.93
C THR A 236 -10.13 -5.21 5.22
N PHE A 237 -9.13 -5.87 4.64
CA PHE A 237 -9.30 -7.22 4.11
C PHE A 237 -9.38 -8.25 5.24
N GLY A 238 -10.59 -8.79 5.49
CA GLY A 238 -10.81 -9.87 6.44
C GLY A 238 -10.42 -11.27 5.91
N ALA A 239 -10.14 -11.41 4.62
CA ALA A 239 -9.61 -12.62 4.00
C ALA A 239 -8.74 -12.29 2.77
N GLN A 240 -7.64 -13.04 2.57
CA GLN A 240 -6.80 -12.98 1.38
C GLN A 240 -6.20 -14.35 1.02
N SER A 241 -5.80 -14.52 -0.23
CA SER A 241 -4.92 -15.60 -0.69
C SER A 241 -4.09 -15.18 -1.89
N GLY A 242 -2.87 -15.73 -2.02
CA GLY A 242 -2.03 -15.59 -3.22
C GLY A 242 -1.02 -14.44 -3.21
N PHE A 243 -0.95 -13.66 -2.12
CA PHE A 243 0.04 -12.60 -1.96
C PHE A 243 0.49 -12.44 -0.49
N ALA A 244 1.60 -11.72 -0.29
CA ALA A 244 2.17 -11.44 1.02
C ALA A 244 1.38 -10.35 1.77
N VAL A 245 1.35 -10.44 3.11
CA VAL A 245 0.70 -9.44 3.98
C VAL A 245 1.77 -8.89 4.92
N LEU A 246 1.94 -7.57 4.92
CA LEU A 246 2.98 -6.88 5.71
C LEU A 246 2.46 -6.38 7.06
N LEU A 247 1.17 -6.04 7.13
CA LEU A 247 0.49 -5.53 8.32
C LEU A 247 -0.82 -6.30 8.52
N ALA A 248 -1.06 -6.77 9.74
CA ALA A 248 -2.30 -7.44 10.11
C ALA A 248 -2.80 -6.97 11.47
N ALA A 249 -4.12 -6.98 11.66
CA ALA A 249 -4.69 -6.83 12.99
C ALA A 249 -4.44 -8.12 13.79
N ASN A 250 -3.84 -7.97 14.97
CA ASN A 250 -3.66 -9.11 15.87
C ASN A 250 -5.03 -9.55 16.40
N ARG A 251 -5.32 -10.85 16.39
CA ARG A 251 -6.51 -11.43 17.03
C ARG A 251 -6.30 -11.65 18.52
#